data_AF-A0ABD2WDY0-F1
#
_entry.id   AF-A0ABD2WDY0-F1
#
_cell.length_a   1.000
_cell.length_b   1.000
_cell.length_c   1.000
_cell.angle_alpha   90.00
_cell.angle_beta   90.00
_cell.angle_gamma   90.00
#
_symmetry.space_group_name_H-M   'P 1'
#
loop_
_entity.id
_entity.type
_entity.pdbx_description
1 polymer ?
#
loop_
_entity_poly.entity_id
_entity_poly.type
_entity_poly.pdbx_seq_one_letter_code
_entity_poly.pdbx_strand_id
1 'polypeptide(L)'
;MTQLLTGHRFFKHYSRRYDNNQRAQCPVCPSSIENVEHVFYHCPRFSEERERLHSLLHEVMTSENTTRLMLASEPNWLAVASFAYSVVIRLRDEETDRR
;
A
#
# COMPACT_ATOMS: atom_id res chain seq x y z
N MET A 1 8.82 -1.67 -8.04
CA MET A 1 7.69 -2.58 -7.73
C MET A 1 8.07 -3.81 -6.88
N THR A 2 9.35 -4.16 -6.71
CA THR A 2 9.75 -5.40 -6.00
C THR A 2 9.43 -5.39 -4.51
N GLN A 3 9.56 -4.23 -3.83
CA GLN A 3 9.20 -4.09 -2.41
C GLN A 3 7.69 -4.22 -2.15
N LEU A 4 6.88 -3.82 -3.14
CA LEU A 4 5.43 -3.88 -3.10
C LEU A 4 4.93 -5.33 -3.23
N LEU A 5 5.46 -6.07 -4.21
CA LEU A 5 5.08 -7.45 -4.46
C LEU A 5 5.55 -8.42 -3.37
N THR A 6 6.59 -8.04 -2.62
CA THR A 6 7.13 -8.88 -1.54
C THR A 6 6.71 -8.44 -0.14
N GLY A 7 6.05 -7.28 0.00
CA GLY A 7 5.73 -6.68 1.30
C GLY A 7 6.95 -6.40 2.18
N HIS A 8 8.15 -6.32 1.60
CA HIS A 8 9.39 -6.28 2.37
C HIS A 8 9.65 -4.92 3.04
N ARG A 9 10.23 -4.99 4.25
CA ARG A 9 10.89 -3.92 5.02
C ARG A 9 10.03 -2.81 5.63
N PHE A 10 9.00 -2.31 4.94
CA PHE A 10 8.25 -1.12 5.41
C PHE A 10 6.84 -1.43 5.92
N PHE A 11 6.35 -2.65 5.72
CA PHE A 11 5.08 -3.10 6.29
C PHE A 11 5.34 -3.71 7.65
N LYS A 12 4.64 -3.26 8.71
CA LYS A 12 4.83 -3.80 10.06
C LYS A 12 4.60 -5.30 10.16
N HIS A 13 3.73 -5.88 9.33
CA HIS A 13 3.57 -7.34 9.26
C HIS A 13 4.91 -8.05 8.92
N TYR A 14 5.68 -7.46 8.01
CA TYR A 14 6.98 -8.01 7.61
C TYR A 14 8.07 -7.71 8.65
N SER A 15 8.06 -6.53 9.26
CA SER A 15 8.99 -6.17 10.34
C SER A 15 8.83 -7.05 11.57
N ARG A 16 7.60 -7.45 11.94
CA ARG A 16 7.35 -8.36 13.06
C ARG A 16 7.97 -9.74 12.90
N ARG A 17 8.19 -10.19 11.66
CA ARG A 17 8.88 -11.45 11.36
C ARG A 17 10.36 -11.43 11.79
N TYR A 18 10.93 -10.23 11.96
CA TYR A 18 12.33 -10.01 12.35
C TYR A 18 12.50 -9.29 13.69
N ASP A 19 11.49 -8.57 14.17
CA ASP A 19 11.48 -7.87 15.45
C ASP A 19 10.15 -8.08 16.19
N ASN A 20 10.16 -8.96 17.21
CA ASN A 20 8.98 -9.33 18.00
C ASN A 20 8.37 -8.16 18.80
N ASN A 21 9.08 -7.03 18.93
CA ASN A 21 8.62 -5.88 19.69
C ASN A 21 7.73 -4.91 18.91
N GLN A 22 7.62 -5.04 17.57
CA GLN A 22 6.74 -4.18 16.78
C GLN A 22 5.29 -4.72 16.75
N ARG A 23 4.32 -3.89 17.14
CA ARG A 23 2.90 -4.19 16.93
C ARG A 23 2.63 -4.18 15.42
N ALA A 24 2.18 -5.30 14.86
CA ALA A 24 1.83 -5.45 13.45
C ALA A 24 0.64 -4.58 13.00
N GLN A 25 -0.02 -3.91 13.95
CA GLN A 25 -1.25 -3.16 13.74
C GLN A 25 -0.98 -1.85 13.01
N CYS A 26 -1.89 -1.52 12.11
CA CYS A 26 -1.95 -0.21 11.49
C CYS A 26 -2.19 0.85 12.58
N PRO A 27 -1.42 1.96 12.60
CA PRO A 27 -1.57 3.00 13.63
C PRO A 27 -2.95 3.68 13.60
N VAL A 28 -3.60 3.69 12.43
CA VAL A 28 -4.93 4.30 12.22
C VAL A 28 -6.05 3.26 12.26
N CYS A 29 -5.73 1.97 12.06
CA CYS A 29 -6.69 0.87 12.10
C CYS A 29 -6.23 -0.18 13.12
N PRO A 30 -6.54 0.00 14.42
CA PRO A 30 -6.02 -0.88 15.49
C PRO A 30 -6.46 -2.35 15.34
N SER A 31 -7.60 -2.58 14.69
CA SER A 31 -8.15 -3.92 14.42
C SER A 31 -7.52 -4.60 13.20
N SER A 32 -6.70 -3.90 12.42
CA SER A 32 -6.17 -4.39 11.15
C SER A 32 -4.65 -4.49 11.19
N ILE A 33 -4.12 -5.56 10.63
CA ILE A 33 -2.68 -5.74 10.42
C ILE A 33 -2.26 -4.83 9.26
N GLU A 34 -1.15 -4.12 9.42
CA GLU A 34 -0.55 -3.31 8.36
C GLU A 34 0.22 -4.23 7.39
N ASN A 35 -0.54 -4.91 6.53
CA ASN A 35 -0.04 -5.67 5.38
C ASN A 35 -0.34 -4.92 4.06
N VAL A 36 0.18 -5.45 2.95
CA VAL A 36 0.02 -4.84 1.62
C VAL A 36 -1.46 -4.69 1.28
N GLU A 37 -2.26 -5.72 1.49
CA GLU A 37 -3.69 -5.75 1.17
C GLU A 37 -4.46 -4.65 1.92
N HIS A 38 -4.30 -4.58 3.24
CA HIS A 38 -4.91 -3.52 4.04
C HIS A 38 -4.48 -2.14 3.55
N VAL A 39 -3.18 -1.90 3.38
CA VAL A 39 -2.64 -0.61 2.95
C VAL A 39 -3.18 -0.18 1.57
N PHE A 40 -3.15 -1.10 0.59
CA PHE A 40 -3.48 -0.82 -0.80
C PHE A 40 -4.96 -0.78 -1.14
N TYR A 41 -5.81 -1.43 -0.36
CA TYR A 41 -7.23 -1.52 -0.69
C TYR A 41 -8.17 -0.95 0.39
N HIS A 42 -7.73 -0.88 1.65
CA HIS A 42 -8.65 -0.61 2.77
C HIS A 42 -8.23 0.52 3.70
N CYS A 43 -6.94 0.84 3.78
CA CYS A 43 -6.41 1.70 4.83
C CYS A 43 -6.85 3.17 4.63
N PRO A 44 -7.60 3.78 5.56
CA PRO A 44 -8.07 5.15 5.44
C PRO A 44 -6.95 6.19 5.28
N ARG A 45 -5.73 5.90 5.74
CA ARG A 45 -4.55 6.76 5.55
C ARG A 45 -4.29 7.13 4.09
N PHE A 46 -4.67 6.25 3.17
CA PHE A 46 -4.39 6.35 1.75
C PHE A 46 -5.69 6.47 0.93
N SER A 47 -6.82 6.83 1.57
CA SER A 47 -8.11 6.93 0.86
C SER A 47 -8.07 7.98 -0.24
N GLU A 48 -7.48 9.14 0.02
CA GLU A 48 -7.40 10.23 -0.95
C GLU A 48 -6.57 9.83 -2.19
N GLU A 49 -5.40 9.24 -2.00
CA GLU A 49 -4.59 8.78 -3.13
C GLU A 49 -5.27 7.64 -3.89
N ARG A 50 -6.03 6.79 -3.21
CA ARG A 50 -6.80 5.69 -3.82
C ARG A 50 -7.98 6.22 -4.63
N GLU A 51 -8.69 7.23 -4.14
CA GLU A 51 -9.80 7.89 -4.85
C GLU A 51 -9.30 8.59 -6.12
N ARG A 52 -8.15 9.27 -6.04
CA ARG A 52 -7.49 9.82 -7.23
C ARG A 52 -7.13 8.72 -8.24
N LEU A 53 -6.59 7.60 -7.76
CA LEU A 53 -6.30 6.44 -8.62
C LEU A 53 -7.56 5.87 -9.28
N HIS A 54 -8.65 5.68 -8.52
CA HIS A 54 -9.92 5.19 -9.08
C HIS A 54 -10.48 6.12 -10.17
N SER A 55 -10.30 7.43 -9.97
CA SER A 55 -10.70 8.44 -10.95
C SER A 55 -9.89 8.32 -12.25
N LEU A 56 -8.58 8.07 -12.15
CA LEU A 56 -7.69 7.86 -13.30
C LEU A 56 -7.97 6.53 -14.03
N LEU A 57 -8.32 5.48 -13.29
CA LEU A 57 -8.60 4.15 -13.83
C LEU A 57 -10.02 4.03 -14.38
N HIS A 58 -10.91 4.98 -14.05
CA HIS A 58 -12.36 4.89 -14.28
C HIS A 58 -12.99 3.60 -13.70
N GLU A 59 -12.34 3.00 -12.69
CA GLU A 59 -12.77 1.76 -12.05
C GLU A 59 -12.23 1.71 -10.61
N VAL A 60 -12.97 1.06 -9.72
CA VAL A 60 -12.50 0.78 -8.36
C VAL A 60 -11.44 -0.31 -8.42
N MET A 61 -10.26 -0.03 -7.88
CA MET A 61 -9.17 -0.99 -7.80
C MET A 61 -9.36 -1.93 -6.61
N THR A 62 -9.29 -3.23 -6.87
CA THR A 62 -9.44 -4.33 -5.91
C THR A 62 -8.28 -5.32 -6.10
N SER A 63 -8.11 -6.25 -5.16
CA SER A 63 -7.01 -7.22 -5.24
C SER A 63 -7.13 -8.12 -6.48
N GLU A 64 -8.37 -8.37 -6.91
CA GLU A 64 -8.74 -9.27 -7.99
C GLU A 64 -8.57 -8.64 -9.37
N ASN A 65 -8.79 -7.32 -9.50
CA ASN A 65 -8.72 -6.63 -10.78
C ASN A 65 -7.43 -5.82 -11.00
N THR A 66 -6.58 -5.63 -9.98
CA THR A 66 -5.36 -4.80 -10.07
C THR A 66 -4.47 -5.20 -11.25
N THR A 67 -4.16 -6.50 -11.39
CA THR A 67 -3.31 -6.96 -12.50
C THR A 67 -3.94 -6.67 -13.86
N ARG A 68 -5.26 -6.88 -14.00
CA ARG A 68 -5.97 -6.58 -15.24
C ARG A 68 -5.95 -5.08 -15.55
N LEU A 69 -6.18 -4.23 -14.56
CA LEU A 69 -6.17 -2.77 -14.70
C LEU A 69 -4.79 -2.28 -15.13
N MET A 70 -3.74 -2.79 -14.49
CA MET A 70 -2.35 -2.47 -14.79
C MET A 70 -1.94 -2.86 -16.22
N LEU A 71 -2.44 -3.99 -16.73
CA LEU A 71 -2.11 -4.48 -18.08
C LEU A 71 -2.98 -3.87 -19.19
N ALA A 72 -4.07 -3.18 -18.84
CA ALA A 72 -4.99 -2.62 -19.82
C ALA A 72 -4.38 -1.48 -20.65
N SER A 73 -3.46 -0.71 -20.07
CA SER A 73 -2.77 0.39 -20.77
C SER A 73 -1.52 0.85 -20.01
N GLU A 74 -0.58 1.47 -20.72
CA GLU A 74 0.59 2.12 -20.09
C GLU A 74 0.20 3.25 -19.11
N PRO A 75 -0.78 4.13 -19.42
CA PRO A 75 -1.27 5.10 -18.43
C PRO A 75 -1.80 4.47 -17.15
N ASN A 76 -2.54 3.36 -17.24
CA ASN A 76 -3.04 2.66 -16.05
C ASN A 76 -1.90 2.08 -15.23
N TRP A 77 -0.92 1.47 -15.90
CA TRP A 77 0.30 0.99 -15.24
C TRP A 77 1.00 2.11 -14.48
N LEU A 78 1.22 3.27 -15.12
CA LEU A 78 1.88 4.42 -14.51
C LEU A 78 1.08 5.00 -13.33
N ALA A 79 -0.26 5.05 -13.44
CA ALA A 79 -1.13 5.51 -12.36
C ALA A 79 -1.01 4.61 -11.13
N VAL A 80 -1.13 3.29 -11.31
CA VAL A 80 -1.00 2.31 -10.23
C VAL A 80 0.42 2.32 -9.65
N ALA A 81 1.46 2.42 -10.49
CA ALA A 81 2.85 2.49 -10.05
C ALA A 81 3.16 3.78 -9.25
N SER A 82 2.55 4.90 -9.63
CA SER A 82 2.73 6.18 -8.92
C SER A 82 2.03 6.16 -7.55
N PHE A 83 0.80 5.62 -7.49
CA PHE A 83 0.11 5.37 -6.23
C PHE A 83 0.91 4.45 -5.32
N ALA A 84 1.41 3.35 -5.88
CA ALA A 84 2.27 2.43 -5.16
C ALA A 84 3.50 3.09 -4.56
N TYR A 85 4.15 3.96 -5.33
CA TYR A 85 5.32 4.70 -4.90
C TYR A 85 4.99 5.68 -3.75
N SER A 86 3.89 6.44 -3.85
CA SER A 86 3.50 7.39 -2.81
C SER A 86 3.23 6.70 -1.47
N VAL A 87 2.55 5.55 -1.50
CA VAL A 87 2.31 4.71 -0.32
C VAL A 87 3.63 4.27 0.33
N VAL A 88 4.58 3.77 -0.45
CA VAL A 88 5.87 3.28 0.07
C VAL A 88 6.70 4.40 0.68
N ILE A 89 6.73 5.58 0.06
CA ILE A 89 7.45 6.74 0.60
C ILE A 89 6.83 7.17 1.94
N ARG A 90 5.50 7.32 2.01
CA ARG A 90 4.82 7.67 3.26
C ARG A 90 5.09 6.66 4.38
N LEU A 91 5.02 5.36 4.10
CA LEU A 91 5.35 4.32 5.09
C LEU A 91 6.81 4.39 5.56
N ARG A 92 7.74 4.70 4.65
CA ARG A 92 9.17 4.87 4.97
C ARG A 92 9.42 6.08 5.87
N ASP A 93 8.78 7.21 5.57
CA ASP A 93 8.94 8.44 6.35
C ASP A 93 8.37 8.24 7.76
N GLU A 94 7.18 7.65 7.87
CA GLU A 94 6.56 7.28 9.16
C GLU A 94 7.44 6.33 10.01
N GLU A 95 8.18 5.41 9.37
CA GLU A 95 9.09 4.51 10.08
C GLU A 95 10.40 5.20 10.47
N THR A 96 10.83 6.20 9.71
CA THR A 96 12.01 7.02 10.03
C THR A 96 11.73 7.91 11.23
N ASP A 97 10.54 8.53 11.29
CA ASP A 97 10.11 9.38 12.42
C ASP A 97 9.94 8.61 13.74
N ARG A 98 9.83 7.28 13.69
CA ARG A 98 9.72 6.41 14.87
C ARG A 98 11.06 5.96 15.45
N ARG A 99 12.17 6.17 14.73
CA ARG A 99 13.53 5.79 15.16
C ARG A 99 14.23 6.95 15.85
#